data_AF-A0A6A8Q887-F1
#
_entry.id   AF-A0A6A8Q887-F1
#
_cell.length_a   1.000
_cell.length_b   1.000
_cell.length_c   1.000
_cell.angle_alpha   90.00
_cell.angle_beta   90.00
_cell.angle_gamma   90.00
#
_symmetry.space_group_name_H-M   'P 1'
#
loop_
_entity.id
_entity.type
_entity.pdbx_description
1 polymer ?
#
loop_
_entity_poly.entity_id
_entity_poly.type
_entity_poly.pdbx_seq_one_letter_code
_entity_poly.pdbx_strand_id
1 'polypeptide(L)'
;MTTDNKLLTRITSLEDKLDFVVSALQRKRDTTKYLTAQDIEAEFGIDQRTVLNRSNLHPSNPRFIPSMKISGKGRRKYFERKVIDRLLKPVSRR
;
A
#
# COMPACT_ATOMS: atom_id res chain seq x y z
N MET A 1 10.72 37.00 -25.56
CA MET A 1 10.50 35.56 -25.31
C MET A 1 9.39 35.09 -26.23
N THR A 2 9.64 34.09 -27.07
CA THR A 2 8.65 33.50 -27.97
C THR A 2 7.62 32.70 -27.16
N THR A 3 6.42 32.55 -27.71
CA THR A 3 5.34 31.71 -27.14
C THR A 3 5.81 30.30 -26.80
N ASP A 4 6.72 29.75 -27.62
CA ASP A 4 7.28 28.42 -27.45
C ASP A 4 8.14 28.31 -26.18
N ASN A 5 8.94 29.33 -25.87
CA ASN A 5 9.73 29.38 -24.63
C ASN A 5 8.84 29.48 -23.38
N LYS A 6 7.67 30.13 -23.49
CA LYS A 6 6.66 30.17 -22.41
C LYS A 6 5.96 28.82 -22.23
N LEU A 7 5.75 28.07 -23.30
CA LEU A 7 5.17 26.73 -23.25
C LEU A 7 6.14 25.72 -22.62
N LEU A 8 7.40 25.73 -23.06
CA LEU A 8 8.47 24.89 -22.50
C LEU A 8 8.63 25.10 -20.99
N THR A 9 8.72 26.35 -20.54
CA THR A 9 8.84 26.66 -19.11
C THR A 9 7.62 26.22 -18.29
N ARG A 10 6.41 26.25 -18.86
CA ARG A 10 5.21 25.71 -18.20
C ARG A 10 5.21 24.19 -18.11
N ILE A 11 5.66 23.49 -19.16
CA ILE A 11 5.76 22.03 -19.19
C ILE A 11 6.75 21.58 -18.13
N THR A 12 7.96 22.15 -18.10
CA THR A 12 8.97 21.81 -17.09
C THR A 12 8.45 22.06 -15.68
N SER A 13 7.76 23.18 -15.44
CA SER A 13 7.14 23.46 -14.13
C SER A 13 6.07 22.45 -13.74
N LEU A 14 5.34 21.86 -14.70
CA LEU A 14 4.36 20.82 -14.43
C LEU A 14 5.02 19.47 -14.13
N GLU A 15 6.08 19.13 -14.86
CA GLU A 15 6.88 17.93 -14.63
C GLU A 15 7.52 17.96 -13.23
N ASP A 16 8.13 19.07 -12.84
CA ASP A 16 8.72 19.24 -11.50
C ASP A 16 7.69 19.05 -10.38
N LYS A 17 6.47 19.57 -10.58
CA LYS A 17 5.36 19.43 -9.63
C LYS A 17 4.88 17.98 -9.56
N LEU A 18 4.82 17.29 -10.69
CA LEU A 18 4.46 15.87 -10.77
C LEU A 18 5.51 15.03 -10.05
N ASP A 19 6.79 15.24 -10.31
CA ASP A 19 7.89 14.53 -9.65
C ASP A 19 7.91 14.78 -8.13
N PHE A 20 7.60 16.00 -7.70
CA PHE A 20 7.44 16.31 -6.27
C PHE A 20 6.29 15.52 -5.65
N VAL A 21 5.11 15.48 -6.29
CA VAL A 21 3.96 14.71 -5.79
C VAL A 21 4.26 13.21 -5.75
N VAL A 22 4.87 12.66 -6.80
CA VAL A 22 5.24 11.25 -6.89
C VAL A 22 6.26 10.88 -5.80
N SER A 23 7.30 11.68 -5.62
CA SER A 23 8.32 11.43 -4.58
C SER A 23 7.78 11.57 -3.16
N ALA A 24 6.86 12.51 -2.92
CA ALA A 24 6.17 12.65 -1.64
C ALA A 24 5.27 11.44 -1.32
N LEU A 25 4.59 10.88 -2.33
CA LEU A 25 3.79 9.66 -2.20
C LEU A 25 4.68 8.42 -1.98
N GLN A 26 5.84 8.34 -2.64
CA GLN A 26 6.79 7.25 -2.45
C GLN A 26 7.44 7.27 -1.06
N ARG A 27 7.80 8.45 -0.53
CA ARG A 27 8.33 8.59 0.84
C ARG A 27 7.35 8.17 1.93
N LYS A 28 6.03 8.25 1.66
CA LYS A 28 4.98 7.80 2.59
C LYS A 28 4.69 6.30 2.52
N ARG A 29 5.19 5.56 1.53
CA ARG A 29 5.10 4.09 1.55
C ARG A 29 6.06 3.58 2.60
N ASP A 30 5.57 3.53 3.84
CA ASP A 30 6.26 2.89 4.95
C ASP A 30 6.55 1.44 4.53
N THR A 31 7.81 1.17 4.16
CA THR A 31 8.32 -0.16 3.80
C THR A 31 8.49 -1.03 5.05
N THR A 32 7.71 -0.75 6.09
CA THR A 32 7.70 -1.54 7.31
C THR A 32 7.34 -2.98 6.95
N LYS A 33 8.02 -3.92 7.60
CA LYS A 33 7.81 -5.35 7.41
C LYS A 33 6.34 -5.75 7.69
N TYR A 34 5.66 -4.98 8.53
CA TYR A 34 4.32 -5.28 9.02
C TYR A 34 3.34 -4.14 8.76
N LEU A 35 2.17 -4.51 8.29
CA LEU A 35 1.03 -3.63 8.01
C LEU A 35 -0.06 -3.84 9.04
N THR A 36 -0.82 -2.80 9.35
CA THR A 36 -2.12 -2.94 10.01
C THR A 36 -3.22 -3.22 8.98
N ALA A 37 -4.41 -3.63 9.44
CA ALA A 37 -5.56 -3.81 8.54
C ALA A 37 -5.95 -2.50 7.82
N GLN A 38 -5.75 -1.34 8.46
CA GLN A 38 -5.98 -0.03 7.87
C GLN A 38 -4.97 0.29 6.76
N ASP A 39 -3.70 -0.05 6.98
CA ASP A 39 -2.66 0.14 5.96
C ASP A 39 -2.95 -0.75 4.73
N ILE A 40 -3.42 -1.98 4.95
CA ILE A 40 -3.80 -2.88 3.85
C ILE A 40 -4.98 -2.32 3.05
N GLU A 41 -5.98 -1.75 3.71
CA GLU A 41 -7.10 -1.11 3.04
C GLU A 41 -6.65 0.07 2.19
N ALA A 42 -5.81 0.95 2.75
CA ALA A 42 -5.28 2.11 2.04
C ALA A 42 -4.41 1.73 0.84
N GLU A 43 -3.61 0.65 0.96
CA GLU A 43 -2.64 0.27 -0.07
C GLU A 43 -3.18 -0.71 -1.13
N PHE A 44 -4.03 -1.66 -0.73
CA PHE A 44 -4.51 -2.75 -1.59
C PHE A 44 -6.00 -2.63 -1.92
N GLY A 45 -6.70 -1.65 -1.35
CA GLY A 45 -8.14 -1.43 -1.58
C GLY A 45 -9.03 -2.52 -0.98
N ILE A 46 -8.51 -3.36 -0.09
CA ILE A 46 -9.28 -4.40 0.59
C ILE A 46 -9.72 -3.89 1.95
N ASP A 47 -11.03 -3.80 2.15
CA ASP A 47 -11.65 -3.40 3.40
C ASP A 47 -11.01 -4.07 4.63
N GLN A 48 -10.65 -3.27 5.64
CA GLN A 48 -10.01 -3.73 6.86
C GLN A 48 -10.83 -4.83 7.56
N ARG A 49 -12.18 -4.77 7.53
CA ARG A 49 -13.03 -5.76 8.19
C ARG A 49 -12.90 -7.12 7.51
N THR A 50 -12.82 -7.12 6.18
CA THR A 50 -12.53 -8.32 5.39
C THR A 50 -11.18 -8.94 5.76
N VAL A 51 -10.12 -8.14 5.88
CA VAL A 51 -8.79 -8.63 6.31
C VAL A 51 -8.84 -9.24 7.71
N LEU A 52 -9.50 -8.56 8.65
CA LEU A 52 -9.65 -9.03 10.03
C LEU A 52 -10.47 -10.33 10.12
N ASN A 53 -11.58 -10.43 9.37
CA ASN A 53 -12.38 -11.66 9.32
C ASN A 53 -11.57 -12.84 8.76
N ARG A 54 -10.83 -12.62 7.68
CA ARG A 54 -9.95 -13.64 7.08
C ARG A 54 -8.82 -14.08 8.01
N SER A 55 -8.37 -13.19 8.90
CA SER A 55 -7.37 -13.51 9.92
C SER A 55 -7.88 -14.36 11.08
N ASN A 56 -9.20 -14.55 11.20
CA ASN A 56 -9.83 -15.42 12.19
C ASN A 56 -10.18 -16.81 11.62
N LEU A 57 -9.95 -17.04 10.33
CA LEU A 57 -10.17 -18.35 9.72
C LEU A 57 -9.13 -19.38 10.21
N HIS A 58 -9.44 -20.66 10.06
CA HIS A 58 -8.48 -21.73 10.34
C HIS A 58 -7.30 -21.66 9.35
N PRO A 59 -6.04 -21.94 9.75
CA PRO A 59 -4.88 -21.86 8.87
C PRO A 59 -4.94 -22.72 7.60
N SER A 60 -5.73 -23.80 7.62
CA SER A 60 -5.96 -24.63 6.42
C SER A 60 -6.91 -24.01 5.40
N ASN A 61 -7.62 -22.93 5.76
CA ASN A 61 -8.54 -22.26 4.84
C ASN A 61 -7.74 -21.50 3.78
N PRO A 62 -8.04 -21.66 2.47
CA PRO A 62 -7.31 -20.98 1.39
C PRO A 62 -7.42 -19.46 1.46
N ARG A 63 -8.42 -18.92 2.17
CA ARG A 63 -8.60 -17.48 2.37
C ARG A 63 -8.00 -16.96 3.67
N PHE A 64 -7.38 -17.81 4.49
CA PHE A 64 -6.76 -17.39 5.74
C PHE A 64 -5.66 -16.36 5.49
N ILE A 65 -5.65 -15.30 6.31
CA ILE A 65 -4.58 -14.29 6.31
C ILE A 65 -3.84 -14.37 7.64
N PRO A 66 -2.56 -14.81 7.64
CA PRO A 66 -1.74 -14.84 8.85
C PRO A 66 -1.60 -13.45 9.48
N SER A 67 -1.74 -13.38 10.80
CA SER A 67 -1.58 -12.15 11.58
C SER A 67 -0.81 -12.41 12.86
N MET A 68 -0.18 -11.38 13.40
CA MET A 68 0.49 -11.41 14.69
C MET A 68 0.10 -10.21 15.55
N LYS A 69 0.21 -10.37 16.86
CA LYS A 69 0.09 -9.27 17.83
C LYS A 69 1.48 -8.92 18.32
N ILE A 70 1.88 -7.67 18.16
CA ILE A 70 3.17 -7.19 18.65
C ILE A 70 2.98 -6.76 20.10
N SER A 71 3.65 -7.45 21.03
CA SER A 71 3.60 -7.10 22.44
C SER A 71 4.03 -5.65 22.66
N GLY A 72 3.33 -4.91 23.51
CA GLY A 72 3.61 -3.50 23.80
C GLY A 72 3.06 -2.48 22.79
N LYS A 73 2.54 -2.88 21.61
CA LYS A 73 1.93 -1.98 20.62
C LYS A 73 0.39 -1.96 20.62
N GLY A 74 -0.22 -2.46 21.69
CA GLY A 74 -1.67 -2.45 21.90
C GLY A 74 -2.40 -3.64 21.26
N ARG A 75 -3.71 -3.49 21.05
CA ARG A 75 -4.62 -4.57 20.60
C ARG A 75 -4.65 -4.78 19.08
N ARG A 76 -3.83 -4.05 18.32
CA ARG A 76 -3.83 -4.10 16.86
C ARG A 76 -3.24 -5.41 16.35
N LYS A 77 -3.87 -5.97 15.30
CA LYS A 77 -3.29 -7.07 14.52
C LYS A 77 -2.37 -6.48 13.45
N TYR A 78 -1.23 -7.13 13.28
CA TYR A 78 -0.22 -6.80 12.29
C TYR A 78 -0.07 -7.96 11.31
N PHE A 79 0.21 -7.63 10.06
CA PHE A 79 0.22 -8.52 8.92
C PHE A 79 1.53 -8.37 8.17
N GLU A 80 2.20 -9.47 7.87
CA GLU A 80 3.47 -9.39 7.14
C GLU A 80 3.22 -8.94 5.70
N ARG A 81 3.87 -7.85 5.29
CA ARG A 81 3.67 -7.23 3.98
C ARG A 81 3.87 -8.23 2.83
N LYS A 82 4.96 -9.01 2.88
CA LYS A 82 5.26 -10.03 1.85
C LYS A 82 4.16 -11.08 1.70
N VAL A 83 3.45 -11.40 2.77
CA VAL A 83 2.33 -12.36 2.75
C VAL A 83 1.10 -11.73 2.11
N ILE A 84 0.78 -10.48 2.50
CA ILE A 84 -0.31 -9.71 1.91
C ILE A 84 -0.08 -9.51 0.40
N ASP A 85 1.13 -9.12 0.00
CA ASP A 85 1.51 -9.01 -1.41
C ASP A 85 1.28 -10.33 -2.16
N ARG A 86 1.66 -11.47 -1.57
CA ARG A 86 1.45 -12.77 -2.23
C ARG A 86 -0.02 -13.15 -2.35
N LEU A 87 -0.82 -12.85 -1.32
CA LEU A 87 -2.23 -13.26 -1.24
C LEU A 87 -3.16 -12.36 -2.04
N LEU A 88 -2.82 -11.07 -2.18
CA LEU A 88 -3.71 -10.05 -2.73
C LEU A 88 -3.26 -9.50 -4.07
N LYS A 89 -1.99 -9.67 -4.47
CA LYS A 89 -1.54 -9.24 -5.78
C LYS A 89 -2.23 -10.13 -6.83
N PRO A 90 -2.89 -9.54 -7.85
CA PRO A 90 -3.50 -10.32 -8.90
C PRO A 90 -2.41 -11.16 -9.57
N VAL A 91 -2.59 -12.48 -9.59
CA VAL A 91 -1.82 -13.35 -10.46
C VAL A 91 -2.15 -12.88 -11.87
N SER A 92 -1.24 -12.15 -12.52
CA SER A 92 -1.30 -11.97 -13.97
C SER A 92 -1.26 -13.38 -14.56
N ARG A 93 -2.44 -13.93 -14.88
CA ARG A 93 -2.56 -15.10 -15.73
C ARG A 93 -2.07 -14.64 -17.09
N ARG A 94 -0.81 -14.93 -17.38
CA ARG A 94 -0.27 -14.89 -18.74
C ARG A 94 -0.81 -16.09 -19.51
#